data_AF-Q9HR82-F1
#
_entry.id   AF-Q9HR82-F1
#
_cell.length_a   1.000
_cell.length_b   1.000
_cell.length_c   1.000
_cell.angle_alpha   90.00
_cell.angle_beta   90.00
_cell.angle_gamma   90.00
#
_symmetry.space_group_name_H-M   'P 1'
#
loop_
_entity.id
_entity.type
_entity.pdbx_description
1 polymer ?
#
loop_
_entity_poly.entity_id
_entity_poly.type
_entity_poly.pdbx_seq_one_letter_code
_entity_poly.pdbx_strand_id
1 'polypeptide(L)'
;MNRRTYIQRGALTVGALLGASASATAASDSPPAWDPDTAYTEGDEVTFDGYVWAAKWWTKGDEPGSDEWGPWNQLRPVDDGDGDGSLAAAITVRPSSPSVGESVTLDASASTGDIDGYEWTLLDQDDVTGPTPTVTFAAAGSVTVSLTVTGADGDTASADTTITVTDGEDAALTADTTLAEFLPSYQERHIPDVFLDFMPGENGAGGGVASVERATVNWTDAEKAAAFNVDLDAIRNTVRDGSLPFGALGSQALGWAQSFRSADTEVPDHAIAQLLPRLMLLPDETEPPTFQGSGRAAAWDETGGPVAATNDPGVFCQTQWPTDARGEADAEVKERDRVYLQAKTDPAWSDDFTYLDNYDSALLDTLQNNTHPVTGDPLGGDGFTATAPMELSTEIHGDSWFWYQVLLFKNTSPVPYHLDGAVVWWLGPSNFGKTMSAGAYNNEQRPRPGYGHPQRDIIEITLPDERVPDAYSDVASSLSAYAVRLAYHDSPYNMRTAYPNQYWSLEVSVGEPLADKFDTAAKRQRAVDMIAATAHVELETDMDRNDDVVDAIELYNRVGN
;
A
#
# COMPACT_ATOMS: atom_id res chain seq x y z
N MET A 1 -13.53 67.71 -5.03
CA MET A 1 -12.75 68.71 -4.27
C MET A 1 -12.15 67.94 -3.08
N ASN A 2 -10.86 67.72 -2.90
CA ASN A 2 -9.69 68.56 -3.15
C ASN A 2 -8.55 67.78 -3.83
N ARG A 3 -8.01 68.41 -4.87
CA ARG A 3 -6.72 68.12 -5.49
C ARG A 3 -5.59 68.65 -4.61
N ARG A 4 -4.46 67.96 -4.54
CA ARG A 4 -3.14 68.60 -4.52
C ARG A 4 -2.08 67.66 -5.09
N THR A 5 -1.68 68.01 -6.30
CA THR A 5 -0.58 67.48 -7.10
C THR A 5 0.72 68.20 -6.70
N TYR A 6 1.85 67.49 -6.69
CA TYR A 6 3.16 68.10 -6.99
C TYR A 6 3.88 67.23 -8.02
N ILE A 7 4.24 67.87 -9.14
CA ILE A 7 5.09 67.41 -10.24
C ILE A 7 6.45 68.11 -10.08
N GLN A 8 7.52 67.49 -10.62
CA GLN A 8 8.71 68.06 -11.31
C GLN A 8 10.00 67.41 -10.79
N ARG A 9 11.04 67.04 -11.54
CA ARG A 9 11.54 67.12 -12.94
C ARG A 9 12.78 66.17 -12.92
N GLY A 10 13.29 65.46 -13.93
CA GLY A 10 13.35 65.64 -15.39
C GLY A 10 14.83 65.68 -15.82
N ALA A 11 15.26 64.88 -16.80
CA ALA A 11 16.33 65.21 -17.77
C ALA A 11 16.54 64.09 -18.82
N LEU A 12 16.36 64.47 -20.10
CA LEU A 12 16.77 63.73 -21.32
C LEU A 12 18.27 63.93 -21.60
N THR A 13 18.92 62.97 -22.25
CA THR A 13 19.83 63.25 -23.38
C THR A 13 19.93 62.04 -24.33
N VAL A 14 19.75 62.28 -25.64
CA VAL A 14 19.94 61.33 -26.75
C VAL A 14 21.24 61.69 -27.49
N GLY A 15 22.04 60.70 -27.89
CA GLY A 15 23.23 60.90 -28.73
C GLY A 15 23.81 59.60 -29.36
N ALA A 16 23.42 59.36 -30.62
CA ALA A 16 24.16 58.73 -31.75
C ALA A 16 24.70 57.27 -31.72
N LEU A 17 23.95 56.37 -32.41
CA LEU A 17 24.31 55.50 -33.56
C LEU A 17 25.78 55.07 -33.82
N LEU A 18 26.10 53.77 -33.68
CA LEU A 18 26.29 52.76 -34.76
C LEU A 18 26.95 51.44 -34.28
N GLY A 19 26.20 50.32 -34.40
CA GLY A 19 26.67 49.02 -34.90
C GLY A 19 27.42 48.04 -33.97
N ALA A 20 26.71 47.06 -33.40
CA ALA A 20 27.14 45.66 -33.25
C ALA A 20 25.99 44.82 -32.64
N SER A 21 25.78 43.61 -33.15
CA SER A 21 24.76 42.64 -32.73
C SER A 21 24.93 42.24 -31.25
N ALA A 22 23.82 42.18 -30.50
CA ALA A 22 23.76 41.47 -29.22
C ALA A 22 22.31 41.01 -28.97
N SER A 23 22.20 39.76 -28.55
CA SER A 23 21.01 38.96 -28.34
C SER A 23 20.00 39.59 -27.36
N ALA A 24 18.72 39.37 -27.62
CA ALA A 24 17.67 39.57 -26.63
C ALA A 24 17.76 38.46 -25.58
N THR A 25 18.02 38.81 -24.32
CA THR A 25 17.79 37.94 -23.17
C THR A 25 16.38 38.16 -22.65
N ALA A 26 15.62 37.08 -22.51
CA ALA A 26 14.36 37.04 -21.78
C ALA A 26 14.63 37.32 -20.30
N ALA A 27 13.74 38.09 -19.65
CA ALA A 27 13.76 38.28 -18.20
C ALA A 27 13.03 37.12 -17.53
N SER A 28 13.63 36.50 -16.52
CA SER A 28 13.08 35.40 -15.72
C SER A 28 11.98 35.87 -14.77
N ASP A 29 11.02 34.99 -14.50
CA ASP A 29 9.74 35.23 -13.81
C ASP A 29 9.80 34.89 -12.30
N SER A 30 10.92 35.22 -11.63
CA SER A 30 11.18 34.84 -10.23
C SER A 30 11.09 36.03 -9.25
N PRO A 31 10.47 35.87 -8.05
CA PRO A 31 10.41 36.89 -7.01
C PRO A 31 11.80 37.31 -6.48
N PRO A 32 11.94 38.50 -5.86
CA PRO A 32 13.22 38.96 -5.32
C PRO A 32 13.68 38.13 -4.10
N ALA A 33 14.98 38.08 -3.83
CA ALA A 33 15.51 37.41 -2.64
C ALA A 33 15.05 38.10 -1.34
N TRP A 34 14.82 37.31 -0.28
CA TRP A 34 14.41 37.83 1.03
C TRP A 34 15.47 38.75 1.63
N ASP A 35 15.04 39.95 2.00
CA ASP A 35 15.81 40.97 2.70
C ASP A 35 15.25 41.18 4.12
N PRO A 36 16.05 40.97 5.19
CA PRO A 36 15.62 41.17 6.58
C PRO A 36 15.23 42.62 6.91
N ASP A 37 15.73 43.61 6.17
CA ASP A 37 15.43 45.03 6.40
C ASP A 37 14.15 45.51 5.70
N THR A 38 13.51 44.65 4.91
CA THR A 38 12.28 44.93 4.17
C THR A 38 11.05 44.41 4.93
N ALA A 39 9.95 45.17 4.91
CA ALA A 39 8.67 44.74 5.48
C ALA A 39 7.81 44.14 4.37
N TYR A 40 7.26 42.95 4.62
CA TYR A 40 6.41 42.19 3.71
C TYR A 40 4.99 42.12 4.27
N THR A 41 4.00 42.02 3.41
CA THR A 41 2.57 41.89 3.70
C THR A 41 2.00 40.63 3.06
N GLU A 42 0.81 40.22 3.47
CA GLU A 42 0.16 39.00 2.99
C GLU A 42 0.19 38.89 1.45
N GLY A 43 0.73 37.78 0.96
CA GLY A 43 0.88 37.48 -0.47
C GLY A 43 2.16 38.03 -1.13
N ASP A 44 3.00 38.79 -0.42
CA ASP A 44 4.32 39.16 -0.95
C ASP A 44 5.22 37.92 -1.02
N GLU A 45 5.83 37.69 -2.19
CA GLU A 45 6.71 36.56 -2.47
C GLU A 45 8.19 36.94 -2.46
N VAL A 46 9.02 36.07 -1.89
CA VAL A 46 10.48 36.21 -1.87
C VAL A 46 11.16 34.88 -2.12
N THR A 47 12.40 34.90 -2.58
CA THR A 47 13.25 33.70 -2.65
C THR A 47 14.17 33.61 -1.44
N PHE A 48 14.20 32.45 -0.79
CA PHE A 48 15.08 32.16 0.34
C PHE A 48 15.36 30.66 0.40
N ASP A 49 16.63 30.28 0.54
CA ASP A 49 17.12 28.90 0.63
C ASP A 49 16.58 27.95 -0.46
N GLY A 50 16.55 28.42 -1.71
CA GLY A 50 16.12 27.60 -2.86
C GLY A 50 14.61 27.51 -3.08
N TYR A 51 13.80 28.22 -2.26
CA TYR A 51 12.33 28.23 -2.40
C TYR A 51 11.77 29.65 -2.52
N VAL A 52 10.63 29.75 -3.19
CA VAL A 52 9.70 30.89 -3.14
C VAL A 52 8.83 30.74 -1.90
N TRP A 53 8.83 31.78 -1.07
CA TRP A 53 8.03 31.89 0.15
C TRP A 53 7.04 33.05 0.01
N ALA A 54 5.80 32.86 0.43
CA ALA A 54 4.80 33.91 0.52
C ALA A 54 4.53 34.30 1.97
N ALA A 55 4.47 35.59 2.26
CA ALA A 55 4.10 36.08 3.58
C ALA A 55 2.61 35.76 3.87
N LYS A 56 2.35 35.12 5.00
CA LYS A 56 1.00 34.81 5.52
C LYS A 56 0.32 36.06 6.11
N TRP A 57 1.10 37.01 6.61
CA TRP A 57 0.68 38.31 7.14
C TRP A 57 1.88 39.27 7.22
N TRP A 58 1.68 40.49 7.77
CA TRP A 58 2.76 41.47 7.90
C TRP A 58 3.97 40.94 8.71
N THR A 59 5.17 40.98 8.14
CA THR A 59 6.42 40.55 8.78
C THR A 59 7.60 41.44 8.37
N LYS A 60 8.62 41.55 9.23
CA LYS A 60 9.89 42.20 8.93
C LYS A 60 11.01 41.58 9.77
N GLY A 61 12.05 41.08 9.10
CA GLY A 61 13.22 40.49 9.75
C GLY A 61 13.04 39.05 10.24
N ASP A 62 11.84 38.47 10.12
CA ASP A 62 11.62 37.04 10.37
C ASP A 62 12.05 36.24 9.13
N GLU A 63 12.94 35.27 9.31
CA GLU A 63 13.56 34.48 8.24
C GLU A 63 12.58 33.40 7.71
N PRO A 64 12.41 33.23 6.38
CA PRO A 64 11.60 32.15 5.84
C PRO A 64 12.16 30.78 6.22
N GLY A 65 11.30 29.87 6.66
CA GLY A 65 11.68 28.50 7.06
C GLY A 65 12.26 28.34 8.47
N SER A 66 12.45 29.42 9.24
CA SER A 66 13.01 29.32 10.60
C SER A 66 12.05 28.73 11.65
N ASP A 67 10.74 28.77 11.38
CA ASP A 67 9.67 28.26 12.24
C ASP A 67 8.49 27.82 11.36
N GLU A 68 8.01 26.59 11.53
CA GLU A 68 6.89 25.99 10.78
C GLU A 68 5.57 26.78 10.98
N TRP A 69 5.43 27.44 12.14
CA TRP A 69 4.31 28.34 12.46
C TRP A 69 4.62 29.81 12.17
N GLY A 70 5.77 30.09 11.54
CA GLY A 70 6.26 31.42 11.21
C GLY A 70 5.44 32.14 10.14
N PRO A 71 5.76 33.42 9.86
CA PRO A 71 4.99 34.28 8.97
C PRO A 71 5.11 33.93 7.49
N TRP A 72 5.86 32.89 7.13
CA TRP A 72 6.14 32.50 5.75
C TRP A 72 5.48 31.16 5.41
N ASN A 73 4.87 31.07 4.23
CA ASN A 73 4.38 29.84 3.62
C ASN A 73 5.31 29.47 2.46
N GLN A 74 5.92 28.30 2.50
CA GLN A 74 6.69 27.79 1.38
C GLN A 74 5.72 27.49 0.25
N LEU A 75 5.94 28.07 -0.93
CA LEU A 75 5.06 27.85 -2.08
C LEU A 75 5.63 26.80 -3.03
N ARG A 76 6.83 27.06 -3.53
CA ARG A 76 7.48 26.24 -4.57
C ARG A 76 8.99 26.43 -4.52
N PRO A 77 9.80 25.48 -5.00
CA PRO A 77 11.20 25.74 -5.32
C PRO A 77 11.34 26.94 -6.26
N VAL A 78 12.47 27.64 -6.21
CA VAL A 78 12.78 28.63 -7.24
C VAL A 78 12.92 27.89 -8.56
N ASP A 79 12.00 28.16 -9.48
CA ASP A 79 11.99 27.58 -10.82
C ASP A 79 13.07 28.29 -11.65
N ASP A 80 14.31 27.80 -11.53
CA ASP A 80 15.45 28.27 -12.31
C ASP A 80 15.46 27.69 -13.74
N GLY A 81 14.39 27.00 -14.16
CA GLY A 81 14.27 26.41 -15.48
C GLY A 81 15.00 25.08 -15.63
N ASP A 82 15.40 24.45 -14.52
CA ASP A 82 15.91 23.10 -14.47
C ASP A 82 14.85 22.22 -13.80
N GLY A 83 14.25 21.32 -14.59
CA GLY A 83 13.32 20.31 -14.09
C GLY A 83 13.98 19.44 -13.03
N ASP A 84 13.16 18.79 -12.20
CA ASP A 84 13.56 17.74 -11.24
C ASP A 84 14.30 16.59 -11.96
N GLY A 85 15.58 16.82 -12.24
CA GLY A 85 16.57 15.90 -12.74
C GLY A 85 17.59 15.56 -11.67
N SER A 86 17.20 15.62 -10.39
CA SER A 86 18.13 15.25 -9.31
C SER A 86 18.46 13.76 -9.43
N LEU A 87 19.75 13.48 -9.54
CA LEU A 87 20.27 12.16 -9.82
C LEU A 87 20.05 11.26 -8.60
N ALA A 88 19.36 10.12 -8.76
CA ALA A 88 19.15 9.13 -7.70
C ALA A 88 19.41 7.71 -8.22
N ALA A 89 20.15 6.91 -7.45
CA ALA A 89 20.45 5.52 -7.77
C ALA A 89 19.40 4.58 -7.15
N ALA A 90 18.92 3.61 -7.91
CA ALA A 90 18.08 2.53 -7.42
C ALA A 90 18.60 1.18 -7.94
N ILE A 91 18.60 0.16 -7.09
CA ILE A 91 19.10 -1.19 -7.43
C ILE A 91 18.00 -2.22 -7.28
N THR A 92 17.83 -3.05 -8.29
CA THR A 92 17.14 -4.33 -8.20
C THR A 92 18.11 -5.45 -8.58
N VAL A 93 18.05 -6.59 -7.88
CA VAL A 93 18.90 -7.77 -8.15
C VAL A 93 18.01 -8.98 -8.40
N ARG A 94 18.28 -9.73 -9.47
CA ARG A 94 17.48 -10.91 -9.86
C ARG A 94 18.35 -12.11 -10.26
N PRO A 95 18.22 -13.28 -9.62
CA PRO A 95 17.43 -13.52 -8.40
C PRO A 95 18.08 -12.85 -7.18
N SER A 96 17.30 -12.58 -6.14
CA SER A 96 17.79 -11.96 -4.89
C SER A 96 18.64 -12.89 -4.02
N SER A 97 18.52 -14.22 -4.22
CA SER A 97 19.27 -15.27 -3.52
C SER A 97 19.87 -16.29 -4.50
N PRO A 98 20.86 -15.90 -5.32
CA PRO A 98 21.42 -16.77 -6.36
C PRO A 98 22.25 -17.91 -5.79
N SER A 99 22.29 -19.02 -6.53
CA SER A 99 23.23 -20.11 -6.30
C SER A 99 24.62 -19.83 -6.90
N VAL A 100 25.65 -20.52 -6.42
CA VAL A 100 26.98 -20.52 -7.03
C VAL A 100 26.88 -20.91 -8.50
N GLY A 101 27.42 -20.05 -9.37
CA GLY A 101 27.41 -20.20 -10.82
C GLY A 101 26.10 -19.78 -11.52
N GLU A 102 25.09 -19.34 -10.79
CA GLU A 102 23.85 -18.78 -11.35
C GLU A 102 24.08 -17.37 -11.90
N SER A 103 23.38 -17.03 -12.99
CA SER A 103 23.42 -15.70 -13.60
C SER A 103 22.52 -14.75 -12.84
N VAL A 104 23.07 -13.62 -12.41
CA VAL A 104 22.39 -12.58 -11.64
C VAL A 104 22.32 -11.32 -12.46
N THR A 105 21.12 -10.79 -12.66
CA THR A 105 20.89 -9.48 -13.29
C THR A 105 20.89 -8.39 -12.23
N LEU A 106 21.73 -7.38 -12.42
CA LEU A 106 21.68 -6.13 -11.69
C LEU A 106 20.89 -5.15 -12.53
N ASP A 107 19.90 -4.46 -11.98
CA ASP A 107 19.01 -3.57 -12.72
C ASP A 107 18.94 -2.20 -12.04
N ALA A 108 19.37 -1.18 -12.78
CA ALA A 108 19.37 0.22 -12.37
C ALA A 108 18.25 1.04 -13.04
N SER A 109 17.31 0.40 -13.74
CA SER A 109 16.28 1.09 -14.54
C SER A 109 15.34 1.98 -13.73
N ALA A 110 15.21 1.73 -12.42
CA ALA A 110 14.46 2.57 -11.49
C ALA A 110 15.23 3.83 -11.01
N SER A 111 16.50 4.00 -11.43
CA SER A 111 17.30 5.20 -11.13
C SER A 111 16.73 6.41 -11.88
N THR A 112 16.75 7.58 -11.26
CA THR A 112 16.17 8.83 -11.80
C THR A 112 17.23 9.91 -12.03
N GLY A 113 16.88 10.93 -12.81
CA GLY A 113 17.78 12.01 -13.24
C GLY A 113 18.33 11.83 -14.66
N ASP A 114 19.12 12.79 -15.15
CA ASP A 114 19.77 12.74 -16.47
C ASP A 114 21.06 11.91 -16.40
N ILE A 115 20.93 10.58 -16.48
CA ILE A 115 22.01 9.61 -16.25
C ILE A 115 22.81 9.37 -17.54
N ASP A 116 24.10 9.70 -17.51
CA ASP A 116 25.07 9.47 -18.57
C ASP A 116 25.91 8.19 -18.36
N GLY A 117 25.93 7.63 -17.13
CA GLY A 117 26.73 6.45 -16.82
C GLY A 117 26.23 5.62 -15.64
N TYR A 118 26.49 4.30 -15.71
CA TYR A 118 26.21 3.32 -14.66
C TYR A 118 27.47 2.51 -14.38
N GLU A 119 27.93 2.49 -13.13
CA GLU A 119 29.05 1.70 -12.66
C GLU A 119 28.63 0.88 -11.43
N TRP A 120 28.94 -0.40 -11.46
CA TRP A 120 28.61 -1.36 -10.41
C TRP A 120 29.89 -1.91 -9.82
N THR A 121 30.06 -1.72 -8.51
CA THR A 121 31.16 -2.31 -7.76
C THR A 121 30.66 -3.48 -6.94
N LEU A 122 31.33 -4.62 -7.08
CA LEU A 122 31.05 -5.84 -6.35
C LEU A 122 32.27 -6.21 -5.51
N LEU A 123 32.07 -6.47 -4.23
CA LEU A 123 33.16 -6.86 -3.35
C LEU A 123 33.87 -8.12 -3.90
N ASP A 124 35.19 -8.04 -4.06
CA ASP A 124 36.05 -9.12 -4.57
C ASP A 124 35.78 -9.58 -6.03
N GLN A 125 35.11 -8.76 -6.85
CA GLN A 125 34.98 -8.98 -8.30
C GLN A 125 35.38 -7.74 -9.11
N ASP A 126 35.47 -7.91 -10.44
CA ASP A 126 35.69 -6.80 -11.38
C ASP A 126 34.42 -5.95 -11.49
N ASP A 127 34.58 -4.63 -11.60
CA ASP A 127 33.47 -3.69 -11.81
C ASP A 127 32.77 -3.96 -13.15
N VAL A 128 31.45 -3.77 -13.17
CA VAL A 128 30.63 -3.88 -14.39
C VAL A 128 29.89 -2.58 -14.68
N THR A 129 29.50 -2.36 -15.93
CA THR A 129 28.86 -1.11 -16.38
C THR A 129 27.58 -1.38 -17.17
N GLY A 130 26.74 -0.36 -17.24
CA GLY A 130 25.46 -0.40 -17.97
C GLY A 130 24.24 -0.50 -17.05
N PRO A 131 23.03 -0.28 -17.59
CA PRO A 131 21.81 -0.22 -16.79
C PRO A 131 21.36 -1.60 -16.29
N THR A 132 21.66 -2.69 -17.03
CA THR A 132 21.20 -4.05 -16.70
C THR A 132 22.26 -5.15 -16.91
N PRO A 133 23.45 -5.07 -16.28
CA PRO A 133 24.49 -6.09 -16.47
C PRO A 133 24.16 -7.42 -15.76
N THR A 134 24.79 -8.49 -16.22
CA THR A 134 24.69 -9.82 -15.59
C THR A 134 26.03 -10.26 -15.00
N VAL A 135 26.01 -10.77 -13.77
CA VAL A 135 27.18 -11.30 -13.03
C VAL A 135 26.96 -12.74 -12.57
N THR A 136 28.03 -13.42 -12.14
CA THR A 136 27.96 -14.78 -11.57
C THR A 136 28.92 -14.88 -10.38
N PHE A 137 28.56 -15.65 -9.36
CA PHE A 137 29.37 -15.82 -8.16
C PHE A 137 29.97 -17.22 -8.07
N ALA A 138 31.26 -17.33 -7.77
CA ALA A 138 32.00 -18.60 -7.75
C ALA A 138 32.01 -19.30 -6.37
N ALA A 139 31.54 -18.63 -5.32
CA ALA A 139 31.47 -19.14 -3.96
C ALA A 139 30.24 -18.56 -3.25
N ALA A 140 29.67 -19.33 -2.31
CA ALA A 140 28.62 -18.84 -1.43
C ALA A 140 29.14 -17.77 -0.46
N GLY A 141 28.22 -16.94 0.02
CA GLY A 141 28.49 -15.86 0.95
C GLY A 141 27.70 -14.59 0.61
N SER A 142 27.77 -13.61 1.50
CA SER A 142 27.18 -12.29 1.27
C SER A 142 28.14 -11.40 0.50
N VAL A 143 27.67 -10.79 -0.58
CA VAL A 143 28.41 -9.83 -1.41
C VAL A 143 27.65 -8.51 -1.42
N THR A 144 28.30 -7.43 -1.01
CA THR A 144 27.76 -6.08 -1.16
C THR A 144 27.97 -5.61 -2.61
N VAL A 145 26.89 -5.11 -3.21
CA VAL A 145 26.85 -4.52 -4.55
C VAL A 145 26.51 -3.05 -4.41
N SER A 146 27.35 -2.20 -4.96
CA SER A 146 27.20 -0.75 -4.98
C SER A 146 26.95 -0.28 -6.40
N LEU A 147 25.85 0.43 -6.64
CA LEU A 147 25.61 1.15 -7.89
C LEU A 147 26.06 2.60 -7.70
N THR A 148 26.78 3.14 -8.68
CA THR A 148 26.99 4.57 -8.86
C THR A 148 26.46 4.97 -10.22
N VAL A 149 25.45 5.85 -10.23
CA VAL A 149 25.01 6.54 -11.45
C VAL A 149 25.73 7.86 -11.56
N THR A 150 26.10 8.25 -12.78
CA THR A 150 26.75 9.53 -13.09
C THR A 150 25.87 10.32 -14.04
N GLY A 151 25.58 11.57 -13.72
CA GLY A 151 24.78 12.46 -14.56
C GLY A 151 25.63 13.16 -15.62
N ALA A 152 24.97 13.80 -16.60
CA ALA A 152 25.64 14.49 -17.70
C ALA A 152 26.57 15.63 -17.27
N ASP A 153 26.27 16.27 -16.13
CA ASP A 153 27.09 17.32 -15.54
C ASP A 153 28.23 16.79 -14.64
N GLY A 154 28.34 15.47 -14.51
CA GLY A 154 29.38 14.78 -13.73
C GLY A 154 29.04 14.56 -12.26
N ASP A 155 27.83 14.93 -11.83
CA ASP A 155 27.32 14.59 -10.50
C ASP A 155 27.07 13.08 -10.39
N THR A 156 27.10 12.54 -9.17
CA THR A 156 26.95 11.11 -8.93
C THR A 156 25.98 10.83 -7.77
N ALA A 157 25.20 9.75 -7.90
CA ALA A 157 24.41 9.18 -6.82
C ALA A 157 24.69 7.69 -6.68
N SER A 158 24.58 7.17 -5.46
CA SER A 158 24.90 5.77 -5.18
C SER A 158 23.85 5.09 -4.32
N ALA A 159 23.70 3.79 -4.53
CA ALA A 159 22.88 2.89 -3.72
C ALA A 159 23.68 1.61 -3.43
N ASP A 160 23.36 0.94 -2.33
CA ASP A 160 23.99 -0.32 -1.94
C ASP A 160 22.93 -1.39 -1.69
N THR A 161 23.25 -2.63 -2.04
CA THR A 161 22.47 -3.81 -1.67
C THR A 161 23.40 -4.98 -1.32
N THR A 162 22.87 -6.00 -0.65
CA THR A 162 23.63 -7.21 -0.32
C THR A 162 22.98 -8.42 -0.94
N ILE A 163 23.75 -9.15 -1.76
CA ILE A 163 23.36 -10.42 -2.37
C ILE A 163 23.87 -11.54 -1.49
N THR A 164 23.01 -12.49 -1.10
CA THR A 164 23.45 -13.70 -0.40
C THR A 164 23.48 -14.86 -1.38
N VAL A 165 24.69 -15.26 -1.77
CA VAL A 165 24.94 -16.38 -2.68
C VAL A 165 24.93 -17.68 -1.89
N THR A 166 24.19 -18.68 -2.33
CA THR A 166 24.14 -20.01 -1.72
C THR A 166 25.01 -21.00 -2.50
N ASP A 167 25.49 -22.09 -1.89
CA ASP A 167 26.46 -23.02 -2.52
C ASP A 167 25.86 -23.86 -3.66
N GLY A 168 24.67 -23.53 -4.16
CA GLY A 168 24.00 -24.26 -5.24
C GLY A 168 23.52 -25.66 -4.86
N GLU A 169 23.77 -26.10 -3.62
CA GLU A 169 22.91 -27.07 -2.95
C GLU A 169 21.71 -26.32 -2.38
N ASP A 170 20.90 -25.73 -3.24
CA ASP A 170 19.50 -25.57 -2.88
C ASP A 170 18.90 -26.97 -2.96
N ALA A 171 19.14 -27.77 -1.93
CA ALA A 171 18.57 -29.09 -1.81
C ALA A 171 17.08 -28.90 -2.05
N ALA A 172 16.58 -29.51 -3.14
CA ALA A 172 15.19 -29.37 -3.53
C ALA A 172 14.34 -29.50 -2.26
N LEU A 173 13.50 -28.50 -1.99
CA LEU A 173 12.73 -28.51 -0.74
C LEU A 173 11.95 -29.82 -0.70
N THR A 174 12.22 -30.66 0.29
CA THR A 174 11.62 -32.00 0.41
C THR A 174 10.87 -32.11 1.73
N ALA A 175 10.14 -33.21 1.90
CA ALA A 175 9.53 -33.54 3.18
C ALA A 175 10.56 -33.73 4.32
N ASP A 176 11.81 -34.05 4.01
CA ASP A 176 12.87 -34.26 5.01
C ASP A 176 13.62 -32.96 5.37
N THR A 177 13.51 -31.92 4.53
CA THR A 177 14.11 -30.62 4.82
C THR A 177 13.53 -30.06 6.12
N THR A 178 14.40 -29.66 7.04
CA THR A 178 14.02 -29.09 8.33
C THR A 178 13.85 -27.57 8.26
N LEU A 179 13.12 -27.00 9.21
CA LEU A 179 12.94 -25.55 9.31
C LEU A 179 14.28 -24.80 9.41
N ALA A 180 15.25 -25.33 10.17
CA ALA A 180 16.57 -24.72 10.32
C ALA A 180 17.44 -24.83 9.06
N GLU A 181 17.28 -25.89 8.26
CA GLU A 181 17.94 -26.01 6.95
C GLU A 181 17.33 -25.05 5.94
N PHE A 182 16.00 -24.90 5.95
CA PHE A 182 15.28 -23.99 5.07
C PHE A 182 15.56 -22.51 5.40
N LEU A 183 15.51 -22.15 6.69
CA LEU A 183 15.76 -20.79 7.16
C LEU A 183 16.62 -20.81 8.42
N PRO A 184 17.96 -20.72 8.31
CA PRO A 184 18.85 -20.74 9.48
C PRO A 184 18.56 -19.66 10.52
N SER A 185 18.02 -18.51 10.11
CA SER A 185 17.65 -17.37 10.98
C SER A 185 16.22 -17.46 11.55
N TYR A 186 15.54 -18.61 11.45
CA TYR A 186 14.13 -18.75 11.86
C TYR A 186 13.82 -18.29 13.30
N GLN A 187 14.76 -18.42 14.23
CA GLN A 187 14.57 -17.97 15.62
C GLN A 187 14.53 -16.45 15.75
N GLU A 188 15.35 -15.73 14.98
CA GLU A 188 15.39 -14.26 14.98
C GLU A 188 14.07 -13.67 14.49
N ARG A 189 13.29 -14.45 13.73
CA ARG A 189 11.98 -14.07 13.20
C ARG A 189 10.80 -14.59 14.02
N HIS A 190 11.04 -15.16 15.19
CA HIS A 190 10.02 -15.68 16.11
C HIS A 190 9.14 -16.80 15.52
N ILE A 191 9.59 -17.49 14.46
CA ILE A 191 8.82 -18.53 13.76
C ILE A 191 8.27 -19.61 14.72
N PRO A 192 9.05 -20.13 15.70
CA PRO A 192 8.53 -21.14 16.62
C PRO A 192 7.34 -20.67 17.45
N ASP A 193 7.32 -19.39 17.84
CA ASP A 193 6.23 -18.85 18.63
C ASP A 193 4.98 -18.71 17.76
N VAL A 194 5.11 -18.26 16.49
CA VAL A 194 3.99 -18.23 15.53
C VAL A 194 3.35 -19.61 15.35
N PHE A 195 4.13 -20.69 15.30
CA PHE A 195 3.57 -22.06 15.26
C PHE A 195 2.81 -22.42 16.54
N LEU A 196 3.44 -22.22 17.69
CA LEU A 196 2.95 -22.73 18.97
C LEU A 196 1.76 -21.94 19.52
N ASP A 197 1.68 -20.66 19.17
CA ASP A 197 0.62 -19.76 19.63
C ASP A 197 -0.71 -19.95 18.91
N PHE A 198 -0.70 -20.52 17.72
CA PHE A 198 -1.89 -20.73 16.89
C PHE A 198 -2.09 -22.19 16.52
N MET A 199 -1.69 -23.08 17.44
CA MET A 199 -1.83 -24.51 17.27
C MET A 199 -3.30 -24.93 17.08
N PRO A 200 -3.60 -25.70 16.03
CA PRO A 200 -4.91 -26.28 15.81
C PRO A 200 -5.44 -27.03 17.06
N GLY A 201 -6.58 -26.58 17.58
CA GLY A 201 -7.29 -27.26 18.68
C GLY A 201 -6.83 -26.95 20.11
N GLU A 202 -5.78 -26.14 20.33
CA GLU A 202 -5.25 -25.88 21.69
C GLU A 202 -5.54 -24.48 22.21
N ASN A 203 -5.32 -23.45 21.39
CA ASN A 203 -5.44 -22.05 21.83
C ASN A 203 -6.75 -21.45 21.36
N GLY A 204 -7.88 -21.81 21.98
CA GLY A 204 -9.15 -21.15 21.72
C GLY A 204 -9.47 -20.93 20.23
N ALA A 205 -8.99 -21.82 19.34
CA ALA A 205 -9.35 -21.86 17.92
C ALA A 205 -10.80 -22.34 17.73
N GLY A 206 -11.61 -22.16 18.77
CA GLY A 206 -13.00 -22.53 18.87
C GLY A 206 -13.86 -21.38 18.42
N GLY A 207 -14.93 -21.74 17.70
CA GLY A 207 -16.03 -20.85 17.38
C GLY A 207 -16.32 -19.88 18.51
N GLY A 208 -16.41 -18.60 18.15
CA GLY A 208 -16.60 -17.49 19.08
C GLY A 208 -17.75 -17.74 20.04
N VAL A 209 -17.52 -17.33 21.28
CA VAL A 209 -18.48 -17.37 22.38
C VAL A 209 -19.73 -16.54 22.03
N ALA A 210 -20.89 -17.10 22.40
CA ALA A 210 -22.25 -16.66 22.11
C ALA A 210 -22.65 -15.29 22.72
N SER A 211 -22.26 -14.17 22.12
CA SER A 211 -22.86 -12.87 22.48
C SER A 211 -23.31 -11.98 21.33
N VAL A 212 -23.03 -12.35 20.07
CA VAL A 212 -23.68 -11.82 18.87
C VAL A 212 -23.70 -12.98 17.87
N GLU A 213 -24.75 -13.14 17.04
CA GLU A 213 -24.78 -14.13 15.95
C GLU A 213 -23.66 -13.80 14.93
N ARG A 214 -22.41 -14.12 15.27
CA ARG A 214 -21.24 -13.97 14.39
C ARG A 214 -21.04 -15.26 13.62
N ALA A 215 -20.68 -15.13 12.35
CA ALA A 215 -20.48 -16.26 11.45
C ALA A 215 -19.52 -17.30 12.04
N THR A 216 -19.94 -18.56 12.02
CA THR A 216 -19.09 -19.72 12.31
C THR A 216 -18.18 -19.96 11.11
N VAL A 217 -16.89 -20.23 11.34
CA VAL A 217 -16.02 -20.74 10.27
C VAL A 217 -16.60 -22.05 9.72
N ASN A 218 -16.57 -22.21 8.40
CA ASN A 218 -17.12 -23.40 7.76
C ASN A 218 -16.23 -24.64 7.99
N TRP A 219 -14.92 -24.43 8.18
CA TRP A 219 -13.94 -25.49 8.38
C TRP A 219 -12.90 -25.06 9.42
N THR A 220 -12.88 -25.71 10.58
CA THR A 220 -12.00 -25.32 11.69
C THR A 220 -10.55 -25.73 11.43
N ASP A 221 -9.59 -25.02 12.05
CA ASP A 221 -8.16 -25.36 11.97
C ASP A 221 -7.87 -26.81 12.39
N ALA A 222 -8.58 -27.34 13.39
CA ALA A 222 -8.40 -28.72 13.85
C ALA A 222 -8.88 -29.74 12.81
N GLU A 223 -9.99 -29.45 12.12
CA GLU A 223 -10.49 -30.29 11.03
C GLU A 223 -9.55 -30.21 9.81
N LYS A 224 -9.01 -29.03 9.50
CA LYS A 224 -7.99 -28.84 8.45
C LYS A 224 -6.72 -29.62 8.75
N ALA A 225 -6.18 -29.47 9.96
CA ALA A 225 -4.99 -30.18 10.41
C ALA A 225 -5.15 -31.71 10.30
N ALA A 226 -6.30 -32.23 10.71
CA ALA A 226 -6.63 -33.65 10.57
C ALA A 226 -6.75 -34.08 9.10
N ALA A 227 -7.43 -33.28 8.27
CA ALA A 227 -7.61 -33.58 6.84
C ALA A 227 -6.29 -33.58 6.06
N PHE A 228 -5.38 -32.67 6.42
CA PHE A 228 -4.09 -32.52 5.75
C PHE A 228 -2.96 -33.34 6.37
N ASN A 229 -3.26 -34.14 7.40
CA ASN A 229 -2.29 -34.99 8.11
C ASN A 229 -1.15 -34.19 8.77
N VAL A 230 -1.46 -33.06 9.39
CA VAL A 230 -0.48 -32.25 10.14
C VAL A 230 -0.11 -32.97 11.43
N ASP A 231 1.19 -33.18 11.67
CA ASP A 231 1.71 -33.77 12.90
C ASP A 231 1.93 -32.68 13.97
N LEU A 232 0.86 -32.41 14.73
CA LEU A 232 0.87 -31.42 15.80
C LEU A 232 1.89 -31.76 16.91
N ASP A 233 2.16 -33.05 17.16
CA ASP A 233 3.13 -33.46 18.17
C ASP A 233 4.57 -33.20 17.69
N ALA A 234 4.86 -33.46 16.42
CA ALA A 234 6.15 -33.09 15.83
C ALA A 234 6.38 -31.58 15.92
N ILE A 235 5.39 -30.74 15.56
CA ILE A 235 5.47 -29.28 15.68
C ILE A 235 5.82 -28.89 17.13
N ARG A 236 5.04 -29.37 18.12
CA ARG A 236 5.28 -29.06 19.55
C ARG A 236 6.70 -29.40 19.99
N ASN A 237 7.22 -30.54 19.54
CA ASN A 237 8.46 -31.10 20.06
C ASN A 237 9.71 -30.59 19.35
N THR A 238 9.61 -30.13 18.09
CA THR A 238 10.77 -29.89 17.22
C THR A 238 10.84 -28.49 16.61
N VAL A 239 9.77 -27.69 16.63
CA VAL A 239 9.81 -26.36 16.00
C VAL A 239 10.82 -25.42 16.68
N ARG A 240 11.00 -25.53 18.01
CA ARG A 240 11.93 -24.67 18.76
C ARG A 240 13.39 -24.98 18.48
N ASP A 241 13.76 -26.26 18.39
CA ASP A 241 15.14 -26.67 18.12
C ASP A 241 15.48 -26.69 16.62
N GLY A 242 14.50 -26.38 15.76
CA GLY A 242 14.68 -26.20 14.33
C GLY A 242 14.65 -27.51 13.55
N SER A 243 14.52 -28.65 14.23
CA SER A 243 14.52 -29.98 13.60
C SER A 243 13.17 -30.40 13.01
N LEU A 244 12.16 -29.52 13.02
CA LEU A 244 10.84 -29.76 12.42
C LEU A 244 10.96 -29.97 10.90
N PRO A 245 10.68 -31.18 10.38
CA PRO A 245 10.70 -31.42 8.94
C PRO A 245 9.43 -30.90 8.26
N PHE A 246 9.54 -30.47 7.00
CA PHE A 246 8.38 -30.07 6.19
C PHE A 246 7.29 -31.15 6.09
N GLY A 247 7.68 -32.43 6.11
CA GLY A 247 6.75 -33.56 6.11
C GLY A 247 5.84 -33.62 7.34
N ALA A 248 6.24 -33.02 8.47
CA ALA A 248 5.39 -32.91 9.66
C ALA A 248 4.29 -31.84 9.50
N LEU A 249 4.45 -30.90 8.55
CA LEU A 249 3.46 -29.88 8.23
C LEU A 249 2.33 -30.41 7.34
N GLY A 250 2.25 -31.72 7.15
CA GLY A 250 1.19 -32.37 6.39
C GLY A 250 1.35 -32.27 4.88
N SER A 251 0.23 -32.43 4.17
CA SER A 251 0.20 -32.62 2.71
C SER A 251 0.24 -31.33 1.88
N GLN A 252 -0.02 -30.16 2.49
CA GLN A 252 -0.20 -28.90 1.77
C GLN A 252 1.06 -28.03 1.78
N ALA A 253 1.70 -27.84 2.94
CA ALA A 253 2.72 -26.82 3.14
C ALA A 253 3.91 -26.90 2.19
N LEU A 254 4.39 -28.12 1.89
CA LEU A 254 5.53 -28.34 1.00
C LEU A 254 5.24 -27.87 -0.43
N GLY A 255 4.06 -28.16 -0.98
CA GLY A 255 3.69 -27.77 -2.34
C GLY A 255 3.58 -26.25 -2.49
N TRP A 256 2.98 -25.58 -1.50
CA TRP A 256 2.94 -24.13 -1.45
C TRP A 256 4.34 -23.50 -1.35
N ALA A 257 5.17 -23.99 -0.42
CA ALA A 257 6.53 -23.48 -0.26
C ALA A 257 7.39 -23.67 -1.51
N GLN A 258 7.30 -24.83 -2.18
CA GLN A 258 7.98 -25.07 -3.45
C GLN A 258 7.50 -24.11 -4.55
N SER A 259 6.19 -23.83 -4.60
CA SER A 259 5.62 -22.93 -5.60
C SER A 259 6.04 -21.46 -5.36
N PHE A 260 6.14 -21.05 -4.10
CA PHE A 260 6.59 -19.69 -3.74
C PHE A 260 8.10 -19.49 -3.88
N ARG A 261 8.87 -20.57 -3.76
CA ARG A 261 10.33 -20.56 -3.90
C ARG A 261 10.80 -20.77 -5.34
N SER A 262 9.88 -20.94 -6.29
CA SER A 262 10.26 -21.17 -7.67
C SER A 262 11.00 -19.95 -8.24
N ALA A 263 11.88 -20.14 -9.23
CA ALA A 263 12.60 -19.02 -9.85
C ALA A 263 11.68 -17.96 -10.50
N ASP A 264 10.42 -18.31 -10.76
CA ASP A 264 9.41 -17.43 -11.32
C ASP A 264 8.66 -16.60 -10.25
N THR A 265 8.89 -16.88 -8.97
CA THR A 265 8.20 -16.27 -7.83
C THR A 265 9.22 -15.65 -6.87
N GLU A 266 9.18 -14.32 -6.70
CA GLU A 266 10.19 -13.60 -5.90
C GLU A 266 9.90 -13.60 -4.39
N VAL A 267 9.19 -14.61 -3.88
CA VAL A 267 8.78 -14.68 -2.48
C VAL A 267 9.98 -15.06 -1.61
N PRO A 268 10.38 -14.23 -0.64
CA PRO A 268 11.53 -14.54 0.20
C PRO A 268 11.33 -15.78 1.09
N ASP A 269 12.37 -16.58 1.29
CA ASP A 269 12.32 -17.76 2.18
C ASP A 269 11.83 -17.43 3.59
N HIS A 270 12.17 -16.24 4.11
CA HIS A 270 11.68 -15.79 5.40
C HIS A 270 10.17 -15.56 5.42
N ALA A 271 9.60 -14.99 4.35
CA ALA A 271 8.17 -14.81 4.20
C ALA A 271 7.47 -16.17 4.12
N ILE A 272 8.00 -17.09 3.31
CA ILE A 272 7.49 -18.46 3.22
C ILE A 272 7.47 -19.12 4.60
N ALA A 273 8.56 -19.04 5.38
CA ALA A 273 8.65 -19.60 6.72
C ALA A 273 7.58 -19.05 7.68
N GLN A 274 7.33 -17.73 7.64
CA GLN A 274 6.31 -17.05 8.45
C GLN A 274 4.89 -17.50 8.09
N LEU A 275 4.68 -17.87 6.82
CA LEU A 275 3.39 -18.32 6.30
C LEU A 275 3.12 -19.81 6.56
N LEU A 276 4.14 -20.65 6.80
CA LEU A 276 3.99 -22.10 7.02
C LEU A 276 2.87 -22.50 8.01
N PRO A 277 2.68 -21.82 9.16
CA PRO A 277 1.60 -22.16 10.10
C PRO A 277 0.20 -22.04 9.51
N ARG A 278 0.00 -21.25 8.45
CA ARG A 278 -1.27 -21.19 7.69
C ARG A 278 -1.22 -22.03 6.43
N LEU A 279 -0.09 -22.10 5.72
CA LEU A 279 0.05 -22.94 4.52
C LEU A 279 -0.20 -24.43 4.80
N MET A 280 0.13 -24.92 6.00
CA MET A 280 -0.22 -26.30 6.40
C MET A 280 -1.73 -26.56 6.52
N LEU A 281 -2.52 -25.49 6.62
CA LEU A 281 -3.98 -25.50 6.76
C LEU A 281 -4.70 -24.94 5.53
N LEU A 282 -3.97 -24.48 4.52
CA LEU A 282 -4.51 -23.79 3.36
C LEU A 282 -4.95 -24.83 2.32
N PRO A 283 -6.25 -24.94 2.00
CA PRO A 283 -6.68 -25.79 0.90
C PRO A 283 -6.28 -25.24 -0.46
N ASP A 284 -6.05 -26.15 -1.41
CA ASP A 284 -5.96 -25.82 -2.83
C ASP A 284 -7.27 -25.25 -3.39
N GLU A 285 -8.41 -25.68 -2.85
CA GLU A 285 -9.73 -25.17 -3.20
C GLU A 285 -10.07 -23.91 -2.42
N THR A 286 -10.81 -23.01 -3.06
CA THR A 286 -11.24 -21.76 -2.43
C THR A 286 -12.26 -22.01 -1.31
N GLU A 287 -12.03 -21.40 -0.15
CA GLU A 287 -12.98 -21.45 0.96
C GLU A 287 -14.16 -20.50 0.74
N PRO A 288 -15.39 -20.89 1.11
CA PRO A 288 -16.54 -20.01 0.97
C PRO A 288 -16.44 -18.82 1.95
N PRO A 289 -16.72 -17.58 1.50
CA PRO A 289 -16.64 -16.40 2.35
C PRO A 289 -17.73 -16.39 3.42
N THR A 290 -17.41 -15.80 4.57
CA THR A 290 -18.30 -15.50 5.68
C THR A 290 -18.61 -14.01 5.75
N PHE A 291 -19.79 -13.68 6.27
CA PHE A 291 -20.32 -12.32 6.29
C PHE A 291 -20.94 -11.99 7.65
N GLN A 292 -21.06 -10.70 7.99
CA GLN A 292 -21.75 -10.28 9.20
C GLN A 292 -23.28 -10.46 9.13
N GLY A 293 -23.89 -10.61 10.31
CA GLY A 293 -25.34 -10.64 10.47
C GLY A 293 -26.00 -11.79 9.71
N SER A 294 -27.09 -11.50 9.01
CA SER A 294 -27.77 -12.44 8.12
C SER A 294 -26.91 -12.87 6.93
N GLY A 295 -25.82 -12.14 6.61
CA GLY A 295 -25.01 -12.36 5.43
C GLY A 295 -25.88 -12.49 4.17
N ARG A 296 -25.53 -13.44 3.31
CA ARG A 296 -26.29 -13.75 2.09
C ARG A 296 -27.72 -14.29 2.32
N ALA A 297 -28.12 -14.62 3.55
CA ALA A 297 -29.49 -15.07 3.82
C ALA A 297 -30.52 -13.95 3.59
N ALA A 298 -30.09 -12.70 3.58
CA ALA A 298 -30.90 -11.55 3.21
C ALA A 298 -30.07 -10.58 2.34
N ALA A 299 -29.59 -11.09 1.20
CA ALA A 299 -28.95 -10.31 0.15
C ALA A 299 -29.94 -9.84 -0.92
N TRP A 300 -29.53 -8.83 -1.68
CA TRP A 300 -30.06 -8.62 -3.02
C TRP A 300 -29.78 -9.85 -3.90
N ASP A 301 -30.66 -10.11 -4.87
CA ASP A 301 -30.42 -11.18 -5.87
C ASP A 301 -29.31 -10.76 -6.86
N GLU A 302 -29.09 -9.45 -7.00
CA GLU A 302 -28.11 -8.85 -7.89
C GLU A 302 -26.69 -8.85 -7.31
N THR A 303 -25.72 -9.20 -8.15
CA THR A 303 -24.29 -9.24 -7.82
C THR A 303 -23.49 -8.62 -8.97
N GLY A 304 -22.36 -8.01 -8.65
CA GLY A 304 -21.36 -7.55 -9.62
C GLY A 304 -20.17 -8.51 -9.63
N GLY A 305 -19.59 -8.75 -10.80
CA GLY A 305 -18.45 -9.67 -10.95
C GLY A 305 -18.80 -11.16 -10.86
N PRO A 306 -17.78 -12.04 -10.74
CA PRO A 306 -16.37 -11.73 -10.59
C PRO A 306 -15.79 -11.02 -11.84
N VAL A 307 -15.01 -9.96 -11.62
CA VAL A 307 -14.23 -9.27 -12.66
C VAL A 307 -12.76 -9.23 -12.24
N ALA A 308 -11.86 -9.57 -13.17
CA ALA A 308 -10.44 -9.38 -12.97
C ALA A 308 -10.06 -7.89 -13.05
N ALA A 309 -8.97 -7.50 -12.41
CA ALA A 309 -8.40 -6.17 -12.56
C ALA A 309 -8.08 -5.88 -14.04
N THR A 310 -8.67 -4.82 -14.59
CA THR A 310 -8.65 -4.47 -16.01
C THR A 310 -7.33 -3.85 -16.46
N ASN A 311 -6.52 -3.37 -15.52
CA ASN A 311 -5.16 -2.91 -15.77
C ASN A 311 -4.12 -4.05 -15.86
N ASP A 312 -4.56 -5.31 -15.80
CA ASP A 312 -3.75 -6.52 -15.98
C ASP A 312 -2.42 -6.48 -15.18
N PRO A 313 -2.48 -6.30 -13.85
CA PRO A 313 -1.28 -6.16 -13.04
C PRO A 313 -0.39 -7.41 -13.14
N GLY A 314 0.92 -7.20 -13.16
CA GLY A 314 1.90 -8.27 -13.10
C GLY A 314 1.92 -8.95 -11.73
N VAL A 315 2.74 -10.01 -11.59
CA VAL A 315 2.95 -10.66 -10.28
C VAL A 315 3.48 -9.65 -9.28
N PHE A 316 2.76 -9.47 -8.17
CA PHE A 316 3.11 -8.56 -7.10
C PHE A 316 3.68 -9.33 -5.92
N CYS A 317 4.85 -8.91 -5.43
CA CYS A 317 5.49 -9.51 -4.27
C CYS A 317 6.12 -8.44 -3.37
N GLN A 318 5.76 -8.48 -2.09
CA GLN A 318 6.41 -7.67 -1.05
C GLN A 318 7.62 -8.45 -0.51
N THR A 319 8.80 -7.84 -0.49
CA THR A 319 10.05 -8.53 -0.14
C THR A 319 10.51 -8.32 1.30
N GLN A 320 9.96 -7.33 2.01
CA GLN A 320 10.48 -6.89 3.30
C GLN A 320 9.89 -7.59 4.53
N TRP A 321 8.81 -8.39 4.39
CA TRP A 321 8.06 -9.12 5.45
C TRP A 321 8.73 -9.07 6.83
N PRO A 322 8.33 -8.14 7.72
CA PRO A 322 8.96 -7.99 9.02
C PRO A 322 8.74 -9.18 9.94
N THR A 323 9.42 -9.18 11.09
CA THR A 323 9.30 -10.26 12.07
C THR A 323 7.93 -10.27 12.75
N ASP A 324 7.49 -11.46 13.19
CA ASP A 324 6.23 -11.66 13.92
C ASP A 324 6.42 -11.55 15.45
N ALA A 325 7.35 -10.71 15.88
CA ALA A 325 7.61 -10.49 17.31
C ALA A 325 6.33 -10.12 18.06
N ARG A 326 6.22 -10.53 19.32
CA ARG A 326 5.04 -10.26 20.18
C ARG A 326 5.33 -9.48 21.46
N GLY A 327 6.59 -9.26 21.81
CA GLY A 327 6.94 -8.47 22.99
C GLY A 327 6.58 -7.00 22.78
N GLU A 328 5.52 -6.49 23.43
CA GLU A 328 5.04 -5.10 23.29
C GLU A 328 6.10 -4.01 23.59
N ALA A 329 7.21 -4.38 24.23
CA ALA A 329 8.34 -3.50 24.52
C ALA A 329 9.32 -3.33 23.34
N ASP A 330 9.20 -4.14 22.30
CA ASP A 330 10.21 -4.29 21.25
C ASP A 330 9.88 -3.45 20.00
N ALA A 331 10.92 -2.90 19.36
CA ALA A 331 10.79 -2.16 18.10
C ALA A 331 10.13 -3.01 16.99
N GLU A 332 10.31 -4.33 17.06
CA GLU A 332 9.73 -5.29 16.12
C GLU A 332 8.19 -5.35 16.20
N VAL A 333 7.59 -5.20 17.40
CA VAL A 333 6.13 -5.12 17.51
C VAL A 333 5.60 -3.84 16.89
N LYS A 334 6.36 -2.74 17.01
CA LYS A 334 5.98 -1.48 16.37
C LYS A 334 6.03 -1.58 14.86
N GLU A 335 6.99 -2.32 14.32
CA GLU A 335 7.09 -2.58 12.88
C GLU A 335 5.94 -3.47 12.39
N ARG A 336 5.62 -4.53 13.14
CA ARG A 336 4.47 -5.40 12.87
C ARG A 336 3.13 -4.65 12.90
N ASP A 337 2.94 -3.74 13.84
CA ASP A 337 1.67 -3.02 14.04
C ASP A 337 1.74 -1.57 13.53
N ARG A 338 2.66 -1.27 12.61
CA ARG A 338 3.01 0.11 12.22
C ARG A 338 1.81 0.93 11.73
N VAL A 339 0.94 0.33 10.91
CA VAL A 339 -0.25 1.00 10.35
C VAL A 339 -1.28 1.28 11.45
N TYR A 340 -1.47 0.32 12.35
CA TYR A 340 -2.35 0.50 13.50
C TYR A 340 -1.83 1.59 14.45
N LEU A 341 -0.54 1.58 14.75
CA LEU A 341 0.09 2.51 15.69
C LEU A 341 0.16 3.94 15.16
N GLN A 342 0.21 4.15 13.84
CA GLN A 342 0.25 5.47 13.22
C GLN A 342 -0.84 6.40 13.78
N ALA A 343 -2.10 5.94 13.78
CA ALA A 343 -3.24 6.71 14.30
C ALA A 343 -3.15 7.05 15.80
N LYS A 344 -2.36 6.30 16.58
CA LYS A 344 -2.16 6.57 18.02
C LYS A 344 -1.07 7.59 18.28
N THR A 345 -0.16 7.78 17.33
CA THR A 345 1.03 8.62 17.48
C THR A 345 0.95 9.91 16.69
N ASP A 346 0.09 9.96 15.69
CA ASP A 346 -0.10 11.11 14.81
C ASP A 346 -1.39 11.87 15.19
N PRO A 347 -1.29 13.19 15.50
CA PRO A 347 -2.46 13.99 15.86
C PRO A 347 -3.44 14.26 14.71
N ALA A 348 -3.09 13.96 13.46
CA ALA A 348 -4.01 14.10 12.32
C ALA A 348 -5.16 13.08 12.38
N TRP A 349 -4.97 11.93 13.05
CA TRP A 349 -5.98 10.90 13.15
C TRP A 349 -7.06 11.20 14.19
N SER A 350 -8.29 10.79 13.88
CA SER A 350 -9.43 10.85 14.79
C SER A 350 -10.00 9.46 15.05
N ASP A 351 -10.14 9.10 16.33
CA ASP A 351 -10.90 7.92 16.77
C ASP A 351 -12.42 8.15 16.76
N ASP A 352 -12.84 9.42 16.65
CA ASP A 352 -14.24 9.80 16.45
C ASP A 352 -14.48 10.04 14.96
N PHE A 353 -15.19 9.12 14.30
CA PHE A 353 -15.52 9.28 12.88
C PHE A 353 -16.19 10.62 12.64
N THR A 354 -15.51 11.49 11.90
CA THR A 354 -16.04 12.78 11.48
C THR A 354 -16.42 12.67 10.02
N TYR A 355 -17.72 12.82 9.74
CA TYR A 355 -18.20 12.86 8.37
C TYR A 355 -17.52 14.01 7.61
N LEU A 356 -16.82 13.67 6.54
CA LEU A 356 -16.04 14.59 5.74
C LEU A 356 -16.90 15.13 4.59
N ASP A 357 -17.21 16.42 4.67
CA ASP A 357 -17.79 17.17 3.56
C ASP A 357 -16.68 17.89 2.79
N ASN A 358 -15.66 17.13 2.36
CA ASN A 358 -14.49 17.67 1.65
C ASN A 358 -14.58 17.39 0.14
N TYR A 359 -14.99 18.41 -0.60
CA TYR A 359 -15.11 18.34 -2.06
C TYR A 359 -13.82 18.67 -2.83
N ASP A 360 -12.75 18.97 -2.10
CA ASP A 360 -11.42 19.25 -2.65
C ASP A 360 -10.49 18.02 -2.52
N SER A 361 -10.95 16.92 -1.91
CA SER A 361 -10.20 15.66 -1.80
C SER A 361 -9.84 15.07 -3.18
N ALA A 362 -8.59 14.61 -3.32
CA ALA A 362 -8.10 13.97 -4.55
C ALA A 362 -8.86 12.68 -4.91
N LEU A 363 -9.56 12.07 -3.95
CA LEU A 363 -10.40 10.89 -4.19
C LEU A 363 -11.50 11.17 -5.22
N LEU A 364 -12.06 12.39 -5.25
CA LEU A 364 -13.11 12.73 -6.20
C LEU A 364 -12.59 12.78 -7.62
N ASP A 365 -11.39 13.35 -7.83
CA ASP A 365 -10.74 13.38 -9.14
C ASP A 365 -10.36 11.96 -9.59
N THR A 366 -9.80 11.17 -8.67
CA THR A 366 -9.44 9.75 -8.86
C THR A 366 -10.63 8.95 -9.41
N LEU A 367 -11.80 9.04 -8.78
CA LEU A 367 -13.00 8.30 -9.19
C LEU A 367 -13.64 8.87 -10.46
N GLN A 368 -13.48 10.17 -10.73
CA GLN A 368 -14.01 10.81 -11.93
C GLN A 368 -13.17 10.49 -13.17
N ASN A 369 -11.85 10.46 -13.04
CA ASN A 369 -10.90 10.39 -14.15
C ASN A 369 -10.16 9.05 -14.25
N ASN A 370 -10.34 8.15 -13.29
CA ASN A 370 -9.61 6.89 -13.18
C ASN A 370 -8.08 7.08 -13.11
N THR A 371 -7.66 7.99 -12.22
CA THR A 371 -6.27 8.41 -12.02
C THR A 371 -5.79 8.10 -10.61
N HIS A 372 -4.48 7.94 -10.42
CA HIS A 372 -3.87 7.75 -9.12
C HIS A 372 -3.88 9.07 -8.33
N PRO A 373 -4.29 9.09 -7.05
CA PRO A 373 -4.49 10.34 -6.29
C PRO A 373 -3.21 11.15 -6.04
N VAL A 374 -2.04 10.49 -6.04
CA VAL A 374 -0.75 11.14 -5.77
C VAL A 374 -0.10 11.64 -7.06
N THR A 375 -0.07 10.79 -8.10
CA THR A 375 0.70 11.08 -9.33
C THR A 375 -0.16 11.73 -10.41
N GLY A 376 -1.49 11.56 -10.35
CA GLY A 376 -2.41 11.96 -11.41
C GLY A 376 -2.36 11.07 -12.66
N ASP A 377 -1.53 10.02 -12.66
CA ASP A 377 -1.41 9.10 -13.79
C ASP A 377 -2.64 8.19 -13.91
N PRO A 378 -3.02 7.75 -15.12
CA PRO A 378 -4.11 6.78 -15.28
C PRO A 378 -3.81 5.46 -14.56
N LEU A 379 -4.82 4.87 -13.91
CA LEU A 379 -4.71 3.56 -13.23
C LEU A 379 -4.56 2.37 -14.21
N GLY A 380 -4.70 2.61 -15.52
CA GLY A 380 -4.36 1.64 -16.56
C GLY A 380 -5.49 0.70 -17.00
N GLY A 381 -6.74 0.92 -16.60
CA GLY A 381 -7.90 0.09 -16.95
C GLY A 381 -9.19 0.89 -17.24
N ASP A 382 -10.30 0.21 -17.53
CA ASP A 382 -11.63 0.80 -17.78
C ASP A 382 -12.74 0.27 -16.84
N GLY A 383 -12.35 -0.49 -15.81
CA GLY A 383 -13.22 -0.99 -14.75
C GLY A 383 -12.46 -1.16 -13.45
N PHE A 384 -12.71 -2.25 -12.73
CA PHE A 384 -11.93 -2.63 -11.54
C PHE A 384 -10.43 -2.60 -11.86
N THR A 385 -9.61 -1.98 -11.00
CA THR A 385 -8.15 -1.94 -11.14
C THR A 385 -7.48 -2.33 -9.83
N ALA A 386 -6.23 -2.80 -9.87
CA ALA A 386 -5.47 -3.13 -8.67
C ALA A 386 -3.96 -3.19 -8.95
N THR A 387 -3.13 -3.12 -7.91
CA THR A 387 -1.68 -3.31 -8.04
C THR A 387 -1.23 -4.77 -8.14
N ALA A 388 -2.11 -5.73 -7.82
CA ALA A 388 -1.84 -7.16 -7.88
C ALA A 388 -2.94 -7.97 -8.59
N PRO A 389 -2.65 -9.16 -9.13
CA PRO A 389 -3.63 -9.99 -9.82
C PRO A 389 -4.73 -10.46 -8.88
N MET A 390 -5.93 -9.91 -9.05
CA MET A 390 -7.09 -10.30 -8.26
C MET A 390 -8.40 -10.17 -9.03
N GLU A 391 -9.43 -10.87 -8.54
CA GLU A 391 -10.80 -10.72 -8.98
C GLU A 391 -11.63 -10.04 -7.89
N LEU A 392 -12.58 -9.20 -8.29
CA LEU A 392 -13.56 -8.56 -7.43
C LEU A 392 -14.97 -9.05 -7.75
N SER A 393 -15.72 -9.42 -6.73
CA SER A 393 -17.18 -9.54 -6.76
C SER A 393 -17.80 -8.56 -5.76
N THR A 394 -18.98 -8.04 -6.08
CA THR A 394 -19.67 -7.06 -5.23
C THR A 394 -21.10 -7.49 -4.95
N GLU A 395 -21.54 -7.32 -3.71
CA GLU A 395 -22.90 -7.65 -3.30
C GLU A 395 -23.40 -6.65 -2.26
N ILE A 396 -24.72 -6.59 -2.10
CA ILE A 396 -25.35 -5.86 -1.00
C ILE A 396 -26.20 -6.85 -0.20
N HIS A 397 -25.93 -6.93 1.10
CA HIS A 397 -26.68 -7.79 2.00
C HIS A 397 -26.99 -7.10 3.32
N GLY A 398 -27.94 -7.63 4.06
CA GLY A 398 -28.36 -7.02 5.30
C GLY A 398 -29.64 -7.58 5.85
N ASP A 399 -30.23 -6.87 6.79
CA ASP A 399 -31.60 -7.08 7.19
C ASP A 399 -32.32 -5.73 7.31
N SER A 400 -33.58 -5.77 7.75
CA SER A 400 -34.50 -4.61 7.76
C SER A 400 -33.87 -3.28 8.21
N TRP A 401 -32.93 -3.30 9.17
CA TRP A 401 -32.36 -2.09 9.77
C TRP A 401 -30.87 -1.91 9.49
N PHE A 402 -30.18 -2.90 8.92
CA PHE A 402 -28.73 -2.86 8.75
C PHE A 402 -28.32 -3.50 7.43
N TRP A 403 -27.73 -2.72 6.54
CA TRP A 403 -27.27 -3.16 5.23
C TRP A 403 -25.78 -2.90 5.07
N TYR A 404 -25.14 -3.72 4.25
CA TYR A 404 -23.72 -3.67 3.95
C TYR A 404 -23.54 -3.74 2.44
N GLN A 405 -22.69 -2.87 1.92
CA GLN A 405 -22.03 -3.10 0.64
C GLN A 405 -20.79 -3.96 0.89
N VAL A 406 -20.56 -4.92 0.02
CA VAL A 406 -19.48 -5.89 0.14
C VAL A 406 -18.61 -5.84 -1.10
N LEU A 407 -17.31 -5.77 -0.87
CA LEU A 407 -16.29 -6.01 -1.86
C LEU A 407 -15.59 -7.31 -1.48
N LEU A 408 -15.75 -8.34 -2.32
CA LEU A 408 -15.19 -9.67 -2.15
C LEU A 408 -14.07 -9.88 -3.15
N PHE A 409 -12.85 -9.99 -2.66
CA PHE A 409 -11.64 -10.11 -3.46
C PHE A 409 -11.09 -11.52 -3.43
N LYS A 410 -10.60 -12.00 -4.57
CA LYS A 410 -9.87 -13.26 -4.69
C LYS A 410 -8.47 -13.01 -5.19
N ASN A 411 -7.46 -13.48 -4.46
CA ASN A 411 -6.09 -13.47 -4.98
C ASN A 411 -5.97 -14.49 -6.12
N THR A 412 -5.71 -14.02 -7.33
CA THR A 412 -5.49 -14.86 -8.52
C THR A 412 -4.01 -15.02 -8.88
N SER A 413 -3.14 -14.33 -8.16
CA SER A 413 -1.69 -14.47 -8.25
C SER A 413 -1.23 -15.85 -7.78
N PRO A 414 -0.14 -16.39 -8.34
CA PRO A 414 0.51 -17.59 -7.81
C PRO A 414 1.20 -17.36 -6.45
N VAL A 415 1.31 -16.12 -5.99
CA VAL A 415 2.01 -15.74 -4.74
C VAL A 415 1.10 -14.98 -3.76
N PRO A 416 1.38 -15.07 -2.45
CA PRO A 416 0.68 -14.30 -1.44
C PRO A 416 1.15 -12.84 -1.39
N TYR A 417 0.29 -11.97 -0.87
CA TYR A 417 0.64 -10.59 -0.50
C TYR A 417 -0.03 -10.22 0.83
N HIS A 418 0.64 -9.40 1.66
CA HIS A 418 0.04 -8.90 2.90
C HIS A 418 -0.81 -7.65 2.63
N LEU A 419 -1.87 -7.53 3.42
CA LEU A 419 -2.94 -6.55 3.25
C LEU A 419 -2.81 -5.37 4.24
N ASP A 420 -1.80 -5.37 5.10
CA ASP A 420 -1.56 -4.23 6.00
C ASP A 420 -1.33 -2.97 5.15
N GLY A 421 -1.91 -1.83 5.54
CA GLY A 421 -1.77 -0.59 4.77
C GLY A 421 -2.47 -0.56 3.41
N ALA A 422 -3.10 -1.66 2.97
CA ALA A 422 -3.82 -1.70 1.71
C ALA A 422 -4.97 -0.68 1.71
N VAL A 423 -5.06 0.12 0.66
CA VAL A 423 -6.09 1.15 0.46
C VAL A 423 -7.04 0.70 -0.64
N VAL A 424 -8.34 0.76 -0.36
CA VAL A 424 -9.40 0.39 -1.29
C VAL A 424 -10.35 1.55 -1.44
N TRP A 425 -10.62 2.01 -2.66
CA TRP A 425 -11.59 3.07 -2.93
C TRP A 425 -12.57 2.73 -4.03
N TRP A 426 -13.79 3.28 -3.97
CA TRP A 426 -14.87 3.00 -4.92
C TRP A 426 -16.03 4.01 -4.80
N LEU A 427 -16.99 3.97 -5.75
CA LEU A 427 -18.31 4.60 -5.61
C LEU A 427 -19.35 3.63 -5.06
N GLY A 428 -20.10 4.04 -4.05
CA GLY A 428 -21.16 3.23 -3.45
C GLY A 428 -22.39 4.02 -3.02
N PRO A 429 -23.49 3.35 -2.65
CA PRO A 429 -24.66 4.00 -2.06
C PRO A 429 -24.31 4.75 -0.76
N SER A 430 -24.72 6.00 -0.64
CA SER A 430 -24.39 6.82 0.54
C SER A 430 -24.93 6.26 1.85
N ASN A 431 -24.10 6.36 2.88
CA ASN A 431 -24.43 6.08 4.28
C ASN A 431 -24.60 7.36 5.11
N PHE A 432 -24.10 8.50 4.60
CA PHE A 432 -24.18 9.83 5.25
C PHE A 432 -23.51 9.84 6.63
N GLY A 433 -22.38 9.15 6.76
CA GLY A 433 -21.59 9.04 7.98
C GLY A 433 -22.26 8.22 9.09
N LYS A 434 -23.41 7.60 8.83
CA LYS A 434 -24.13 6.82 9.84
C LYS A 434 -23.43 5.50 10.06
N THR A 435 -23.19 5.11 11.31
CA THR A 435 -22.68 3.77 11.63
C THR A 435 -21.44 3.34 10.84
N MET A 436 -20.54 4.26 10.44
CA MET A 436 -19.35 3.94 9.64
C MET A 436 -18.38 2.98 10.34
N SER A 437 -18.44 2.90 11.67
CA SER A 437 -17.76 1.87 12.45
C SER A 437 -18.34 0.45 12.29
N ALA A 438 -19.50 0.32 11.64
CA ALA A 438 -20.16 -0.96 11.41
C ALA A 438 -19.83 -1.51 10.02
N GLY A 439 -19.48 -2.79 10.01
CA GLY A 439 -18.89 -3.52 8.90
C GLY A 439 -17.69 -4.32 9.40
N ALA A 440 -17.00 -5.05 8.55
CA ALA A 440 -15.74 -5.71 8.91
C ALA A 440 -14.84 -5.97 7.71
N TYR A 441 -13.58 -6.24 8.03
CA TYR A 441 -12.72 -7.06 7.19
C TYR A 441 -12.88 -8.54 7.57
N ASN A 442 -13.04 -9.42 6.57
CA ASN A 442 -13.01 -10.87 6.76
C ASN A 442 -11.95 -11.55 5.88
N ASN A 443 -11.40 -12.64 6.38
CA ASN A 443 -10.46 -13.52 5.69
C ASN A 443 -10.60 -14.93 6.28
N GLU A 444 -10.95 -15.88 5.42
CA GLU A 444 -11.37 -17.22 5.83
C GLU A 444 -10.21 -18.11 6.29
N GLN A 445 -8.97 -17.70 5.99
CA GLN A 445 -7.76 -18.41 6.41
C GLN A 445 -7.39 -18.11 7.86
N ARG A 446 -8.12 -17.19 8.51
CA ARG A 446 -7.98 -16.91 9.95
C ARG A 446 -8.67 -18.01 10.77
N PRO A 447 -8.20 -18.29 12.00
CA PRO A 447 -8.84 -19.24 12.89
C PRO A 447 -10.33 -18.92 13.19
N ARG A 448 -10.73 -17.65 13.06
CA ARG A 448 -12.11 -17.18 13.15
C ARG A 448 -12.28 -15.78 12.52
N PRO A 449 -13.52 -15.39 12.14
CA PRO A 449 -13.80 -14.04 11.69
C PRO A 449 -13.39 -12.98 12.71
N GLY A 450 -12.85 -11.86 12.21
CA GLY A 450 -12.39 -10.73 13.02
C GLY A 450 -11.22 -11.02 13.98
N TYR A 451 -10.53 -12.16 13.85
CA TYR A 451 -9.27 -12.39 14.57
C TYR A 451 -8.23 -11.33 14.16
N GLY A 452 -7.48 -10.79 15.11
CA GLY A 452 -6.53 -9.69 14.88
C GLY A 452 -7.11 -8.29 14.82
N HIS A 453 -8.39 -8.14 15.18
CA HIS A 453 -9.03 -6.86 15.43
C HIS A 453 -8.72 -5.78 14.36
N PRO A 454 -8.92 -6.08 13.06
CA PRO A 454 -8.53 -5.18 11.97
C PRO A 454 -9.26 -3.86 12.11
N GLN A 455 -8.53 -2.80 12.45
CA GLN A 455 -9.10 -1.48 12.38
C GLN A 455 -9.08 -1.00 10.93
N ARG A 456 -9.84 0.05 10.69
CA ARG A 456 -10.00 0.63 9.36
C ARG A 456 -9.88 2.13 9.47
N ASP A 457 -9.03 2.72 8.66
CA ASP A 457 -9.14 4.15 8.36
C ASP A 457 -10.18 4.29 7.26
N ILE A 458 -11.19 5.14 7.43
CA ILE A 458 -12.33 5.21 6.50
C ILE A 458 -12.69 6.66 6.19
N ILE A 459 -12.92 6.97 4.93
CA ILE A 459 -13.64 8.19 4.51
C ILE A 459 -14.89 7.84 3.74
N GLU A 460 -15.90 8.69 3.89
CA GLU A 460 -17.08 8.75 3.04
C GLU A 460 -17.29 10.21 2.65
N ILE A 461 -17.30 10.50 1.35
CA ILE A 461 -17.62 11.81 0.81
C ILE A 461 -18.89 11.67 -0.03
N THR A 462 -20.00 12.25 0.41
CA THR A 462 -21.25 12.19 -0.35
C THR A 462 -21.18 13.12 -1.56
N LEU A 463 -21.57 12.61 -2.71
CA LEU A 463 -21.47 13.35 -3.96
C LEU A 463 -22.74 14.18 -4.20
N PRO A 464 -22.63 15.50 -4.40
CA PRO A 464 -23.69 16.27 -5.04
C PRO A 464 -23.83 15.83 -6.50
N ASP A 465 -25.00 16.07 -7.10
CA ASP A 465 -25.33 15.61 -8.46
C ASP A 465 -24.27 16.03 -9.49
N GLU A 466 -23.69 17.22 -9.37
CA GLU A 466 -22.64 17.72 -10.28
C GLU A 466 -21.27 17.03 -10.14
N ARG A 467 -21.06 16.23 -9.08
CA ARG A 467 -19.82 15.47 -8.82
C ARG A 467 -19.99 13.97 -9.03
N VAL A 468 -21.19 13.49 -9.33
CA VAL A 468 -21.41 12.12 -9.76
C VAL A 468 -20.84 11.96 -11.18
N PRO A 469 -19.96 10.97 -11.45
CA PRO A 469 -19.46 10.78 -12.81
C PRO A 469 -20.60 10.56 -13.80
N ASP A 470 -20.50 11.16 -14.99
CA ASP A 470 -21.56 11.15 -16.00
C ASP A 470 -22.11 9.75 -16.29
N ALA A 471 -21.21 8.75 -16.32
CA ALA A 471 -21.53 7.35 -16.53
C ALA A 471 -22.52 6.77 -15.50
N TYR A 472 -22.57 7.33 -14.29
CA TYR A 472 -23.37 6.86 -13.16
C TYR A 472 -24.43 7.87 -12.68
N SER A 473 -24.65 8.93 -13.47
CA SER A 473 -25.69 9.93 -13.20
C SER A 473 -27.12 9.33 -13.17
N ASP A 474 -27.31 8.11 -13.67
CA ASP A 474 -28.57 7.37 -13.66
C ASP A 474 -28.82 6.54 -12.38
N VAL A 475 -27.78 6.30 -11.56
CA VAL A 475 -27.82 5.31 -10.46
C VAL A 475 -28.61 5.83 -9.25
N ALA A 476 -28.39 7.08 -8.83
CA ALA A 476 -29.22 7.89 -7.91
C ALA A 476 -28.44 9.14 -7.49
N SER A 477 -29.13 10.20 -7.05
CA SER A 477 -28.56 11.43 -6.46
C SER A 477 -27.99 11.25 -5.03
N SER A 478 -27.54 10.05 -4.68
CA SER A 478 -26.99 9.76 -3.34
C SER A 478 -26.00 8.63 -3.41
N LEU A 479 -24.92 8.92 -4.13
CA LEU A 479 -23.70 8.14 -4.12
C LEU A 479 -22.69 8.81 -3.20
N SER A 480 -21.82 8.02 -2.62
CA SER A 480 -20.64 8.52 -1.93
C SER A 480 -19.40 7.90 -2.56
N ALA A 481 -18.32 8.67 -2.57
CA ALA A 481 -16.97 8.16 -2.70
C ALA A 481 -16.55 7.56 -1.36
N TYR A 482 -16.00 6.36 -1.40
CA TYR A 482 -15.48 5.65 -0.24
C TYR A 482 -13.99 5.40 -0.43
N ALA A 483 -13.22 5.48 0.65
CA ALA A 483 -11.92 4.82 0.74
C ALA A 483 -11.74 4.19 2.12
N VAL A 484 -11.07 3.05 2.16
CA VAL A 484 -10.77 2.28 3.37
C VAL A 484 -9.32 1.81 3.32
N ARG A 485 -8.57 2.07 4.38
CA ARG A 485 -7.24 1.48 4.60
C ARG A 485 -7.28 0.47 5.73
N LEU A 486 -6.67 -0.68 5.52
CA LEU A 486 -6.64 -1.79 6.47
C LEU A 486 -5.49 -1.61 7.47
N ALA A 487 -5.81 -1.61 8.77
CA ALA A 487 -4.84 -1.40 9.85
C ALA A 487 -4.92 -2.53 10.88
N TYR A 488 -4.01 -3.50 10.80
CA TYR A 488 -4.03 -4.67 11.67
C TYR A 488 -3.17 -4.49 12.93
N HIS A 489 -3.54 -5.16 14.02
CA HIS A 489 -2.70 -5.26 15.22
C HIS A 489 -2.88 -6.60 15.95
N ASP A 490 -1.97 -6.93 16.86
CA ASP A 490 -2.04 -8.15 17.69
C ASP A 490 -2.23 -9.46 16.90
N SER A 491 -1.80 -9.49 15.64
CA SER A 491 -1.86 -10.69 14.80
C SER A 491 -0.63 -10.84 13.92
N PRO A 492 -0.15 -12.07 13.70
CA PRO A 492 0.98 -12.30 12.81
C PRO A 492 0.63 -12.01 11.34
N TYR A 493 1.65 -11.80 10.51
CA TYR A 493 1.53 -11.52 9.09
C TYR A 493 0.79 -12.60 8.32
N ASN A 494 0.96 -13.87 8.71
CA ASN A 494 0.22 -14.98 8.10
C ASN A 494 -1.31 -14.90 8.29
N MET A 495 -1.81 -14.07 9.22
CA MET A 495 -3.24 -13.79 9.34
C MET A 495 -3.67 -12.54 8.57
N ARG A 496 -2.74 -11.71 8.11
CA ARG A 496 -2.97 -10.47 7.36
C ARG A 496 -2.69 -10.65 5.86
N THR A 497 -2.68 -11.90 5.39
CA THR A 497 -2.24 -12.27 4.04
C THR A 497 -3.41 -12.67 3.17
N ALA A 498 -3.44 -12.19 1.93
CA ALA A 498 -4.28 -12.74 0.86
C ALA A 498 -3.53 -13.91 0.21
N TYR A 499 -4.00 -15.13 0.47
CA TYR A 499 -3.39 -16.33 -0.07
C TYR A 499 -3.87 -16.65 -1.49
N PRO A 500 -3.02 -17.25 -2.35
CA PRO A 500 -3.41 -17.67 -3.69
C PRO A 500 -4.69 -18.50 -3.68
N ASN A 501 -5.57 -18.21 -4.64
CA ASN A 501 -6.86 -18.88 -4.82
C ASN A 501 -7.82 -18.78 -3.61
N GLN A 502 -7.62 -17.83 -2.69
CA GLN A 502 -8.48 -17.59 -1.54
C GLN A 502 -9.14 -16.22 -1.54
N TYR A 503 -10.28 -16.12 -0.83
CA TYR A 503 -11.05 -14.90 -0.67
C TYR A 503 -10.67 -14.10 0.58
N TRP A 504 -10.75 -12.78 0.46
CA TRP A 504 -10.86 -11.83 1.56
C TRP A 504 -11.92 -10.78 1.20
N SER A 505 -12.50 -10.10 2.18
CA SER A 505 -13.58 -9.14 1.92
C SER A 505 -13.58 -7.93 2.83
N LEU A 506 -14.18 -6.85 2.32
CA LEU A 506 -14.60 -5.69 3.09
C LEU A 506 -16.13 -5.59 3.08
N GLU A 507 -16.71 -5.41 4.25
CA GLU A 507 -18.10 -5.03 4.46
C GLU A 507 -18.12 -3.61 5.03
N VAL A 508 -18.86 -2.71 4.39
CA VAL A 508 -19.08 -1.33 4.87
C VAL A 508 -20.57 -1.10 4.97
N SER A 509 -21.02 -0.59 6.12
CA SER A 509 -22.44 -0.29 6.28
C SER A 509 -22.93 0.74 5.26
N VAL A 510 -24.20 0.61 4.89
CA VAL A 510 -24.91 1.53 3.99
C VAL A 510 -26.27 1.88 4.59
N GLY A 511 -26.73 3.10 4.30
CA GLY A 511 -27.82 3.75 5.04
C GLY A 511 -29.24 3.24 4.72
N GLU A 512 -30.19 3.63 5.58
CA GLU A 512 -31.57 3.12 5.63
C GLU A 512 -32.45 3.20 4.34
N PRO A 513 -32.29 4.09 3.34
CA PRO A 513 -33.22 4.12 2.21
C PRO A 513 -32.71 3.37 0.98
N LEU A 514 -32.03 2.22 1.14
CA LEU A 514 -31.71 1.37 -0.01
C LEU A 514 -32.98 0.92 -0.75
N ALA A 515 -34.02 0.51 -0.02
CA ALA A 515 -35.25 -0.01 -0.62
C ALA A 515 -36.05 1.05 -1.41
N ASP A 516 -36.03 2.31 -0.97
CA ASP A 516 -36.75 3.40 -1.65
C ASP A 516 -35.99 3.91 -2.88
N LYS A 517 -34.64 3.82 -2.87
CA LYS A 517 -33.79 4.36 -3.94
C LYS A 517 -33.44 3.32 -5.00
N PHE A 518 -33.24 2.08 -4.60
CA PHE A 518 -32.92 0.92 -5.45
C PHE A 518 -34.10 -0.07 -5.50
N ASP A 519 -35.29 0.47 -5.77
CA ASP A 519 -36.58 -0.22 -5.78
C ASP A 519 -36.75 -1.27 -6.89
N THR A 520 -35.94 -1.22 -7.95
CA THR A 520 -36.00 -2.15 -9.08
C THR A 520 -34.71 -2.97 -9.23
N ALA A 521 -34.83 -4.18 -9.77
CA ALA A 521 -33.69 -5.05 -10.05
C ALA A 521 -32.65 -4.39 -10.96
N ALA A 522 -33.10 -3.64 -11.96
CA ALA A 522 -32.19 -2.92 -12.86
C ALA A 522 -31.34 -1.87 -12.13
N LYS A 523 -31.93 -1.12 -11.19
CA LYS A 523 -31.17 -0.15 -10.38
C LYS A 523 -30.21 -0.83 -9.41
N ARG A 524 -30.63 -1.94 -8.78
CA ARG A 524 -29.76 -2.73 -7.89
C ARG A 524 -28.56 -3.31 -8.65
N GLN A 525 -28.81 -3.91 -9.82
CA GLN A 525 -27.75 -4.41 -10.69
C GLN A 525 -26.79 -3.30 -11.10
N ARG A 526 -27.33 -2.15 -11.52
CA ARG A 526 -26.51 -0.98 -11.89
C ARG A 526 -25.62 -0.50 -10.73
N ALA A 527 -26.12 -0.55 -9.49
CA ALA A 527 -25.36 -0.16 -8.31
C ALA A 527 -24.19 -1.11 -8.02
N VAL A 528 -24.42 -2.44 -8.04
CA VAL A 528 -23.33 -3.41 -7.82
C VAL A 528 -22.31 -3.38 -8.97
N ASP A 529 -22.75 -3.22 -10.21
CA ASP A 529 -21.84 -3.08 -11.36
C ASP A 529 -20.98 -1.81 -11.25
N MET A 530 -21.55 -0.70 -10.75
CA MET A 530 -20.81 0.54 -10.51
C MET A 530 -19.75 0.39 -9.42
N ILE A 531 -20.10 -0.25 -8.29
CA ILE A 531 -19.13 -0.54 -7.22
C ILE A 531 -17.95 -1.31 -7.81
N ALA A 532 -18.23 -2.38 -8.57
CA ALA A 532 -17.18 -3.19 -9.19
C ALA A 532 -16.35 -2.38 -10.20
N ALA A 533 -16.99 -1.59 -11.07
CA ALA A 533 -16.32 -0.86 -12.13
C ALA A 533 -15.49 0.35 -11.65
N THR A 534 -15.72 0.85 -10.44
CA THR A 534 -15.02 2.01 -9.89
C THR A 534 -14.06 1.66 -8.75
N ALA A 535 -14.03 0.40 -8.35
CA ALA A 535 -13.15 -0.05 -7.30
C ALA A 535 -11.69 -0.07 -7.76
N HIS A 536 -10.81 0.30 -6.83
CA HIS A 536 -9.38 0.10 -6.94
C HIS A 536 -8.82 -0.49 -5.65
N VAL A 537 -7.78 -1.32 -5.76
CA VAL A 537 -7.00 -1.82 -4.61
C VAL A 537 -5.53 -1.46 -4.79
N GLU A 538 -5.05 -0.60 -3.90
CA GLU A 538 -3.64 -0.20 -3.77
C GLU A 538 -3.01 -0.99 -2.62
N LEU A 539 -2.09 -1.91 -2.93
CA LEU A 539 -1.30 -2.63 -1.93
C LEU A 539 0.01 -1.88 -1.69
N GLU A 540 0.40 -1.74 -0.43
CA GLU A 540 1.65 -1.05 -0.07
C GLU A 540 2.89 -1.71 -0.69
N THR A 541 3.80 -0.87 -1.14
CA THR A 541 5.13 -1.25 -1.61
C THR A 541 6.18 -0.84 -0.58
N ASP A 542 7.23 -1.64 -0.42
CA ASP A 542 8.38 -1.28 0.43
C ASP A 542 8.05 -0.85 1.86
N MET A 543 6.90 -1.32 2.38
CA MET A 543 6.45 -1.07 3.76
C MET A 543 6.23 0.41 4.10
N ASP A 544 6.02 1.25 3.08
CA ASP A 544 5.74 2.69 3.18
C ASP A 544 4.35 3.02 3.74
N ARG A 545 3.52 1.99 3.92
CA ARG A 545 2.17 2.07 4.46
C ARG A 545 1.17 2.81 3.55
N ASN A 546 1.52 3.12 2.31
CA ASN A 546 0.76 4.01 1.42
C ASN A 546 0.51 5.41 2.03
N ASP A 547 1.48 5.95 2.78
CA ASP A 547 1.32 7.22 3.49
C ASP A 547 1.01 8.40 2.53
N ASP A 548 1.59 8.40 1.32
CA ASP A 548 1.33 9.38 0.28
C ASP A 548 -0.12 9.35 -0.23
N VAL A 549 -0.66 8.15 -0.48
CA VAL A 549 -2.07 7.97 -0.87
C VAL A 549 -3.00 8.39 0.25
N VAL A 550 -2.68 8.02 1.49
CA VAL A 550 -3.44 8.40 2.69
C VAL A 550 -3.52 9.91 2.83
N ASP A 551 -2.40 10.60 2.65
CA ASP A 551 -2.32 12.05 2.73
C ASP A 551 -3.08 12.73 1.58
N ALA A 552 -2.94 12.23 0.35
CA ALA A 552 -3.61 12.79 -0.82
C ALA A 552 -5.15 12.75 -0.72
N ILE A 553 -5.70 11.73 -0.07
CA ILE A 553 -7.17 11.57 0.06
C ILE A 553 -7.70 11.89 1.47
N GLU A 554 -6.84 12.30 2.40
CA GLU A 554 -7.15 12.63 3.80
C GLU A 554 -7.77 11.48 4.61
N LEU A 555 -7.20 10.27 4.50
CA LEU A 555 -7.73 9.05 5.11
C LEU A 555 -7.37 8.89 6.60
N TYR A 556 -7.86 9.81 7.43
CA TYR A 556 -7.44 9.94 8.85
C TYR A 556 -8.48 9.55 9.90
N ASN A 557 -9.69 9.13 9.51
CA ASN A 557 -10.70 8.69 10.49
C ASN A 557 -10.56 7.19 10.79
N ARG A 558 -10.06 6.88 11.98
CA ARG A 558 -9.90 5.50 12.45
C ARG A 558 -11.18 5.00 13.09
N VAL A 559 -11.65 3.83 12.66
CA VAL A 559 -12.73 3.10 13.33
C VAL A 559 -12.30 1.69 13.72
N GLY A 560 -12.86 1.19 14.81
CA GLY A 560 -12.69 -0.21 15.22
C GLY A 560 -13.32 -1.20 14.22
N ASN A 561 -12.97 -2.48 14.35
CA ASN A 561 -13.65 -3.55 13.60
C ASN A 561 -15.05 -3.84 14.13
#